data_AF-A0A1A8UHI8-F1
#
_entry.id   AF-A0A1A8UHI8-F1
#
_cell.length_a   1.000
_cell.length_b   1.000
_cell.length_c   1.000
_cell.angle_alpha   90.00
_cell.angle_beta   90.00
_cell.angle_gamma   90.00
#
_symmetry.space_group_name_H-M   'P 1'
#
loop_
_entity.id
_entity.type
_entity.pdbx_description
1 polymer ?
#
loop_
_entity_poly.entity_id
_entity_poly.type
_entity_poly.pdbx_seq_one_letter_code
_entity_poly.pdbx_strand_id
1 'polypeptide(L)'
;DDMDARFGFERMKEPGEKTGWLINMHPTEILDEDRRMISAVDYYFIQEDGSRFKVALPFKPYFYIATRKNCEREVISYLSKKFQGKVAKLEMLPKEDLDLPNHLVGLKRNYIKLSFNTVDDLIKVKREIAPAVRKNREREQSNDSYTSMLSSALSGGNVTSAYDDGMSKSIVDQLENIVDMREYDVPYHVRLSIDLKIHVAHWYNVRYRGSAFPPEIVRREDLVERPDPVVLAFDIETTKLPLKFPDAETDQIMMISYMIDGQGFLITNREIVSENIEDFEFTPKPEYEGPFTVFNEADEAGLIQRWFDHVQETKPNIFVTYNGDFFDWPFVETRAAHHGLSMHREIGFQKDSQGEYKSSQAIHMDCLRWVK
;
A
#
# COMPACT_ATOMS: atom_id res chain seq x y z
N ASP A 1 -6.54 -10.07 -9.17
CA ASP A 1 -7.64 -11.05 -9.16
C ASP A 1 -7.23 -12.40 -9.74
N ASP A 2 -6.97 -12.55 -11.04
CA ASP A 2 -6.63 -13.87 -11.61
C ASP A 2 -5.35 -14.47 -11.01
N MET A 3 -4.30 -13.66 -10.85
CA MET A 3 -3.06 -14.09 -10.17
C MET A 3 -3.32 -14.50 -8.71
N ASP A 4 -4.10 -13.72 -7.97
CA ASP A 4 -4.44 -14.04 -6.58
C ASP A 4 -5.19 -15.38 -6.49
N ALA A 5 -6.12 -15.64 -7.41
CA ALA A 5 -6.88 -16.88 -7.48
C ALA A 5 -5.98 -18.09 -7.77
N ARG A 6 -4.96 -17.96 -8.64
CA ARG A 6 -3.96 -19.04 -8.88
C ARG A 6 -3.26 -19.45 -7.58
N PHE A 7 -3.00 -18.49 -6.69
CA PHE A 7 -2.40 -18.72 -5.36
C PHE A 7 -3.44 -19.02 -4.26
N GLY A 8 -4.69 -19.27 -4.63
CA GLY A 8 -5.79 -19.69 -3.74
C GLY A 8 -6.56 -18.55 -3.09
N PHE A 9 -6.19 -17.28 -3.32
CA PHE A 9 -6.92 -16.13 -2.77
C PHE A 9 -8.13 -15.77 -3.63
N GLU A 10 -9.16 -16.60 -3.55
CA GLU A 10 -10.43 -16.35 -4.22
C GLU A 10 -11.24 -15.27 -3.50
N ARG A 11 -11.76 -14.32 -4.28
CA ARG A 11 -12.68 -13.29 -3.78
C ARG A 11 -14.01 -13.93 -3.37
N MET A 12 -14.51 -13.61 -2.19
CA MET A 12 -15.85 -14.05 -1.76
C MET A 12 -16.91 -13.54 -2.75
N LYS A 13 -17.69 -14.47 -3.34
CA LYS A 13 -18.77 -14.17 -4.31
C LYS A 13 -20.16 -14.46 -3.76
N GLU A 14 -20.26 -15.46 -2.88
CA GLU A 14 -21.54 -15.89 -2.30
C GLU A 14 -21.70 -15.34 -0.89
N PRO A 15 -22.92 -14.93 -0.49
CA PRO A 15 -23.20 -14.54 0.88
C PRO A 15 -22.81 -15.64 1.86
N GLY A 16 -22.08 -15.27 2.91
CA GLY A 16 -21.57 -16.22 3.88
C GLY A 16 -20.67 -15.55 4.91
N GLU A 17 -20.25 -16.34 5.88
CA GLU A 17 -19.30 -15.94 6.90
C GLU A 17 -18.10 -16.88 6.87
N LYS A 18 -16.90 -16.31 6.88
CA LYS A 18 -15.63 -17.04 6.94
C LYS A 18 -14.78 -16.48 8.07
N THR A 19 -14.13 -17.35 8.82
CA THR A 19 -13.11 -16.96 9.81
C THR A 19 -11.75 -17.10 9.18
N GLY A 20 -10.92 -16.07 9.25
CA GLY A 20 -9.58 -16.11 8.66
C GLY A 20 -8.58 -15.21 9.39
N TRP A 21 -7.32 -15.63 9.37
CA TRP A 21 -6.19 -14.86 9.83
C TRP A 21 -5.72 -13.93 8.71
N LEU A 22 -5.71 -12.63 8.99
CA LEU A 22 -5.36 -11.61 8.00
C LEU A 22 -3.85 -11.59 7.78
N ILE A 23 -3.40 -12.08 6.61
CA ILE A 23 -1.97 -12.13 6.27
C ILE A 23 -1.50 -10.88 5.53
N ASN A 24 -2.31 -10.32 4.63
CA ASN A 24 -1.89 -9.21 3.77
C ASN A 24 -3.05 -8.28 3.41
N MET A 25 -2.74 -7.06 2.98
CA MET A 25 -3.74 -6.12 2.47
C MET A 25 -3.16 -5.17 1.43
N HIS A 26 -3.93 -4.85 0.39
CA HIS A 26 -3.49 -3.97 -0.71
C HIS A 26 -4.62 -3.02 -1.17
N PRO A 27 -4.32 -1.74 -1.47
CA PRO A 27 -5.25 -0.87 -2.19
C PRO A 27 -5.69 -1.50 -3.51
N THR A 28 -6.97 -1.35 -3.82
CA THR A 28 -7.56 -1.81 -5.08
C THR A 28 -8.72 -0.89 -5.47
N GLU A 29 -9.31 -1.15 -6.63
CA GLU A 29 -10.54 -0.52 -7.05
C GLU A 29 -11.56 -1.59 -7.47
N ILE A 30 -12.82 -1.36 -7.14
CA ILE A 30 -13.92 -2.26 -7.48
C ILE A 30 -15.05 -1.47 -8.12
N LEU A 31 -15.98 -2.18 -8.76
CA LEU A 31 -17.22 -1.59 -9.26
C LEU A 31 -18.29 -1.60 -8.15
N ASP A 32 -18.94 -0.46 -7.95
CA ASP A 32 -20.16 -0.36 -7.13
C ASP A 32 -21.41 -0.88 -7.89
N GLU A 33 -22.58 -0.80 -7.26
CA GLU A 33 -23.85 -1.21 -7.87
C GLU A 33 -24.21 -0.43 -9.14
N ASP A 34 -23.78 0.83 -9.22
CA ASP A 34 -23.95 1.71 -10.38
C ASP A 34 -22.89 1.49 -11.47
N ARG A 35 -22.03 0.46 -11.32
CA ARG A 35 -20.87 0.17 -12.17
C ARG A 35 -19.87 1.32 -12.25
N ARG A 36 -19.73 2.09 -11.17
CA ARG A 36 -18.70 3.11 -11.02
C ARG A 36 -17.51 2.52 -10.28
N MET A 37 -16.32 2.92 -10.70
CA MET A 37 -15.09 2.58 -9.98
C MET A 37 -15.06 3.31 -8.64
N ILE A 38 -14.83 2.55 -7.57
CA ILE A 38 -14.64 3.04 -6.21
C ILE A 38 -13.38 2.44 -5.60
N SER A 39 -12.69 3.20 -4.75
CA SER A 39 -11.52 2.67 -4.04
C SER A 39 -11.93 1.72 -2.92
N ALA A 40 -11.15 0.65 -2.79
CA ALA A 40 -11.29 -0.38 -1.77
C ALA A 40 -9.92 -0.89 -1.32
N VAL A 41 -9.88 -1.68 -0.27
CA VAL A 41 -8.69 -2.45 0.11
C VAL A 41 -9.04 -3.93 0.04
N ASP A 42 -8.24 -4.70 -0.69
CA ASP A 42 -8.27 -6.15 -0.64
C ASP A 42 -7.58 -6.63 0.64
N TYR A 43 -8.27 -7.48 1.38
CA TYR A 43 -7.77 -8.16 2.58
C TYR A 43 -7.65 -9.66 2.29
N TYR A 44 -6.47 -10.22 2.54
CA TYR A 44 -6.08 -11.59 2.20
C TYR A 44 -6.03 -12.44 3.47
N PHE A 45 -6.77 -13.54 3.50
CA PHE A 45 -6.95 -14.36 4.70
C PHE A 45 -6.52 -15.81 4.49
N ILE A 46 -5.99 -16.41 5.55
CA ILE A 46 -5.72 -17.84 5.68
C ILE A 46 -6.67 -18.41 6.74
N GLN A 47 -7.37 -19.48 6.42
CA GLN A 47 -8.26 -20.21 7.34
C GLN A 47 -7.48 -21.27 8.14
N GLU A 48 -8.07 -21.81 9.20
CA GLU A 48 -7.45 -22.86 10.02
C GLU A 48 -7.12 -24.13 9.23
N ASP A 49 -7.89 -24.45 8.19
CA ASP A 49 -7.67 -25.60 7.31
C ASP A 49 -6.63 -25.32 6.20
N GLY A 50 -5.94 -24.17 6.24
CA GLY A 50 -4.98 -23.72 5.24
C GLY A 50 -5.62 -23.17 3.95
N SER A 51 -6.95 -23.22 3.81
CA SER A 51 -7.64 -22.60 2.68
C SER A 51 -7.51 -21.07 2.75
N ARG A 52 -7.61 -20.44 1.58
CA ARG A 52 -7.33 -19.01 1.42
C ARG A 52 -8.53 -18.33 0.79
N PHE A 53 -8.75 -17.07 1.15
CA PHE A 53 -9.75 -16.24 0.51
C PHE A 53 -9.38 -14.77 0.63
N LYS A 54 -10.03 -13.92 -0.16
CA LYS A 54 -9.91 -12.47 -0.01
C LYS A 54 -11.25 -11.77 -0.09
N VAL A 55 -11.29 -10.55 0.44
CA VAL A 55 -12.46 -9.67 0.35
C VAL A 55 -12.02 -8.23 0.08
N ALA A 56 -12.78 -7.50 -0.74
CA ALA A 56 -12.58 -6.06 -0.93
C ALA A 56 -13.49 -5.30 0.02
N LEU A 57 -12.94 -4.40 0.82
CA LEU A 57 -13.69 -3.47 1.64
C LEU A 57 -13.65 -2.07 1.00
N PRO A 58 -14.76 -1.59 0.42
CA PRO A 58 -14.82 -0.25 -0.11
C PRO A 58 -14.83 0.80 1.01
N PHE A 59 -14.07 1.88 0.81
CA PHE A 59 -13.98 2.96 1.79
C PHE A 59 -13.67 4.28 1.10
N LYS A 60 -14.41 5.35 1.43
CA LYS A 60 -14.22 6.65 0.78
C LYS A 60 -12.92 7.31 1.26
N PRO A 61 -11.90 7.53 0.40
CA PRO A 61 -10.73 8.31 0.76
C PRO A 61 -11.16 9.71 1.20
N TYR A 62 -10.40 10.34 2.09
CA TYR A 62 -10.72 11.70 2.52
C TYR A 62 -9.50 12.47 3.01
N PHE A 63 -9.64 13.79 3.06
CA PHE A 63 -8.78 14.68 3.82
C PHE A 63 -9.60 15.84 4.41
N TYR A 64 -8.96 16.65 5.24
CA TYR A 64 -9.61 17.79 5.89
C TYR A 64 -9.04 19.11 5.41
N ILE A 65 -9.89 20.14 5.37
CA ILE A 65 -9.46 21.52 5.21
C ILE A 65 -9.96 22.37 6.37
N ALA A 66 -9.18 23.38 6.75
CA ALA A 66 -9.62 24.43 7.65
C ALA A 66 -9.89 25.70 6.85
N THR A 67 -10.92 26.44 7.27
CA THR A 67 -11.25 27.74 6.67
C THR A 67 -11.00 28.87 7.64
N ARG A 68 -11.09 30.10 7.13
CA ARG A 68 -11.32 31.29 7.97
C ARG A 68 -12.63 31.15 8.73
N LYS A 69 -12.71 31.82 9.88
CA LYS A 69 -13.88 31.79 10.77
C LYS A 69 -15.12 32.24 10.00
N ASN A 70 -16.22 31.49 10.13
CA ASN A 70 -17.54 31.78 9.56
C ASN A 70 -17.62 31.68 8.02
N CYS A 71 -16.59 31.16 7.35
CA CYS A 71 -16.60 30.96 5.89
C CYS A 71 -16.95 29.51 5.49
N GLU A 72 -17.19 28.61 6.44
CA GLU A 72 -17.28 27.18 6.20
C GLU A 72 -18.42 26.83 5.23
N ARG A 73 -19.59 27.47 5.38
CA ARG A 73 -20.78 27.22 4.53
C ARG A 73 -20.55 27.69 3.09
N GLU A 74 -19.91 28.84 2.91
CA GLU A 74 -19.60 29.40 1.60
C GLU A 74 -18.57 28.53 0.88
N VAL A 75 -17.53 28.10 1.59
CA VAL A 75 -16.51 27.17 1.08
C VAL A 75 -17.14 25.82 0.70
N ILE A 76 -18.02 25.24 1.53
CA ILE A 76 -18.73 23.99 1.19
C ILE A 76 -19.54 24.16 -0.10
N SER A 77 -20.32 25.23 -0.22
CA SER A 77 -21.14 25.52 -1.41
C SER A 77 -20.28 25.69 -2.67
N TYR A 78 -19.16 26.40 -2.55
CA TYR A 78 -18.20 26.59 -3.64
C TYR A 78 -17.53 25.28 -4.06
N LEU A 79 -16.99 24.50 -3.11
CA LEU A 79 -16.30 23.24 -3.39
C LEU A 79 -17.26 22.21 -3.99
N SER A 80 -18.52 22.16 -3.52
CA SER A 80 -19.54 21.27 -4.07
C SER A 80 -19.82 21.56 -5.54
N LYS A 81 -19.86 22.84 -5.95
CA LYS A 81 -20.05 23.25 -7.35
C LYS A 81 -18.79 23.04 -8.18
N LYS A 82 -17.62 23.46 -7.67
CA LYS A 82 -16.33 23.38 -8.38
C LYS A 82 -15.89 21.95 -8.66
N PHE A 83 -16.10 21.06 -7.69
CA PHE A 83 -15.66 19.66 -7.75
C PHE A 83 -16.83 18.69 -7.90
N GLN A 84 -17.91 19.13 -8.54
CA GLN A 84 -19.06 18.29 -8.85
C GLN A 84 -18.60 17.03 -9.61
N GLY A 85 -19.06 15.87 -9.14
CA GLY A 85 -18.68 14.57 -9.71
C GLY A 85 -17.37 13.98 -9.18
N LYS A 86 -16.48 14.78 -8.56
CA LYS A 86 -15.23 14.29 -7.92
C LYS A 86 -15.38 14.12 -6.41
N VAL A 87 -16.00 15.10 -5.75
CA VAL A 87 -16.24 15.05 -4.30
C VAL A 87 -17.56 14.32 -4.04
N ALA A 88 -17.48 13.23 -3.28
CA ALA A 88 -18.64 12.40 -2.93
C ALA A 88 -19.42 12.96 -1.72
N LYS A 89 -18.73 13.57 -0.75
CA LYS A 89 -19.36 14.18 0.44
C LYS A 89 -18.50 15.31 1.00
N LEU A 90 -19.17 16.38 1.42
CA LEU A 90 -18.59 17.46 2.23
C LEU A 90 -19.30 17.50 3.57
N GLU A 91 -18.55 17.46 4.66
CA GLU A 91 -19.10 17.43 6.01
C GLU A 91 -18.28 18.31 6.95
N MET A 92 -18.96 19.13 7.75
CA MET A 92 -18.31 19.93 8.79
C MET A 92 -18.21 19.10 10.07
N LEU A 93 -17.03 19.07 10.67
CA LEU A 93 -16.80 18.37 11.94
C LEU A 93 -15.85 19.14 12.85
N PRO A 94 -16.09 19.13 14.17
CA PRO A 94 -15.13 19.64 15.14
C PRO A 94 -14.01 18.61 15.37
N LYS A 95 -12.75 19.04 15.26
CA LYS A 95 -11.57 18.27 15.68
C LYS A 95 -10.73 19.05 16.68
N GLU A 96 -9.98 18.32 17.49
CA GLU A 96 -8.94 18.90 18.34
C GLU A 96 -7.78 19.36 17.45
N ASP A 97 -7.34 20.59 17.66
CA ASP A 97 -6.23 21.21 16.94
C ASP A 97 -5.22 21.67 18.00
N LEU A 98 -4.13 20.92 18.16
CA LEU A 98 -3.09 21.19 19.15
C LEU A 98 -2.30 22.46 18.84
N ASP A 99 -2.42 23.00 17.62
CA ASP A 99 -1.80 24.27 17.24
C ASP A 99 -2.63 25.47 17.70
N LEU A 100 -3.85 25.27 18.22
CA LEU A 100 -4.66 26.35 18.77
C LEU A 100 -4.11 26.86 20.12
N PRO A 101 -4.05 28.19 20.33
CA PRO A 101 -3.85 28.76 21.65
C PRO A 101 -4.96 28.27 22.59
N ASN A 102 -4.58 27.77 23.77
CA ASN A 102 -5.49 27.22 24.78
C ASN A 102 -6.22 25.91 24.38
N HIS A 103 -5.66 25.11 23.47
CA HIS A 103 -6.22 23.79 23.10
C HIS A 103 -6.42 22.85 24.31
N LEU A 104 -5.62 22.98 25.38
CA LEU A 104 -5.74 22.22 26.62
C LEU A 104 -7.06 22.43 27.38
N VAL A 105 -7.81 23.49 27.04
CA VAL A 105 -9.15 23.77 27.61
C VAL A 105 -10.25 23.04 26.83
N GLY A 106 -9.88 22.17 25.87
CA GLY A 106 -10.81 21.40 25.05
C GLY A 106 -11.36 22.16 23.85
N LEU A 107 -10.70 23.25 23.43
CA LEU A 107 -11.10 24.01 22.25
C LEU A 107 -10.95 23.16 20.98
N LYS A 108 -12.03 23.07 20.20
CA LYS A 108 -12.07 22.37 18.92
C LYS A 108 -12.15 23.35 17.77
N ARG A 109 -11.48 23.01 16.67
CA ARG A 109 -11.59 23.72 15.39
C ARG A 109 -12.56 22.98 14.48
N ASN A 110 -13.37 23.73 13.75
CA ASN A 110 -14.19 23.15 12.68
C ASN A 110 -13.33 22.91 11.45
N TYR A 111 -13.40 21.69 10.94
CA TYR A 111 -12.82 21.29 9.66
C TYR A 111 -13.93 20.85 8.71
N ILE A 112 -13.67 20.97 7.42
CA ILE A 112 -14.50 20.36 6.38
C ILE A 112 -13.80 19.07 5.92
N LYS A 113 -14.45 17.93 6.08
CA LYS A 113 -14.04 16.64 5.50
C LYS A 113 -14.49 16.57 4.06
N LEU A 114 -13.54 16.39 3.15
CA LEU A 114 -13.81 16.08 1.75
C LEU A 114 -13.66 14.57 1.58
N SER A 115 -14.74 13.87 1.25
CA SER A 115 -14.73 12.44 0.97
C SER A 115 -14.89 12.20 -0.53
N PHE A 116 -14.16 11.22 -1.06
CA PHE A 116 -14.06 10.92 -2.49
C PHE A 116 -14.53 9.49 -2.76
N ASN A 117 -14.89 9.18 -4.02
CA ASN A 117 -15.16 7.79 -4.42
C ASN A 117 -13.86 7.05 -4.75
N THR A 118 -12.87 7.75 -5.29
CA THR A 118 -11.57 7.19 -5.66
C THR A 118 -10.40 7.97 -5.06
N VAL A 119 -9.24 7.33 -4.93
CA VAL A 119 -7.98 7.99 -4.53
C VAL A 119 -7.51 8.97 -5.62
N ASP A 120 -7.77 8.66 -6.89
CA ASP A 120 -7.44 9.53 -8.01
C ASP A 120 -8.20 10.88 -7.93
N ASP A 121 -9.50 10.86 -7.63
CA ASP A 121 -10.27 12.09 -7.41
C ASP A 121 -9.72 12.91 -6.24
N LEU A 122 -9.32 12.24 -5.15
CA LEU A 122 -8.67 12.89 -4.01
C LEU A 122 -7.40 13.61 -4.45
N ILE A 123 -6.52 12.93 -5.21
CA ILE A 123 -5.25 13.50 -5.68
C ILE A 123 -5.51 14.69 -6.62
N LYS A 124 -6.47 14.57 -7.53
CA LYS A 124 -6.86 15.66 -8.46
C LYS A 124 -7.33 16.90 -7.71
N VAL A 125 -8.22 16.74 -6.73
CA VAL A 125 -8.72 17.88 -5.94
C VAL A 125 -7.63 18.45 -5.03
N LYS A 126 -6.79 17.59 -4.42
CA LYS A 126 -5.62 18.03 -3.64
C LYS A 126 -4.67 18.91 -4.46
N ARG A 127 -4.39 18.53 -5.71
CA ARG A 127 -3.50 19.30 -6.61
C ARG A 127 -4.02 20.71 -6.89
N GLU A 128 -5.34 20.93 -6.87
CA GLU A 128 -5.94 22.24 -7.05
C GLU A 128 -5.98 23.07 -5.76
N ILE A 129 -6.26 22.44 -4.60
CA ILE A 129 -6.41 23.15 -3.32
C ILE A 129 -5.05 23.49 -2.69
N ALA A 130 -4.07 22.59 -2.75
CA ALA A 130 -2.80 22.75 -2.03
C ALA A 130 -2.01 24.02 -2.40
N PRO A 131 -1.89 24.42 -3.69
CA PRO A 131 -1.21 25.67 -4.05
C PRO A 131 -1.92 26.92 -3.49
N ALA A 132 -3.26 26.92 -3.49
CA ALA A 132 -4.05 28.03 -2.94
C ALA A 132 -3.82 28.16 -1.43
N VAL A 133 -3.85 27.05 -0.70
CA VAL A 133 -3.59 27.03 0.75
C VAL A 133 -2.18 27.53 1.07
N ARG A 134 -1.16 27.12 0.30
CA ARG A 134 0.20 27.64 0.47
C ARG A 134 0.26 29.16 0.30
N LYS A 135 -0.34 29.68 -0.78
CA LYS A 135 -0.39 31.13 -1.06
C LYS A 135 -1.14 31.91 0.04
N ASN A 136 -2.23 31.35 0.55
CA ASN A 136 -3.02 31.99 1.61
C ASN A 136 -2.25 32.06 2.92
N ARG A 137 -1.51 31.00 3.28
CA ARG A 137 -0.64 30.97 4.47
C ARG A 137 0.47 32.01 4.38
N GLU A 138 1.16 32.08 3.25
CA GLU A 138 2.22 33.08 3.02
C GLU A 138 1.66 34.52 3.15
N ARG A 139 0.47 34.76 2.61
CA ARG A 139 -0.22 36.06 2.71
C ARG A 139 -0.59 36.40 4.16
N GLU A 140 -1.14 35.46 4.92
CA GLU A 140 -1.47 35.69 6.34
C GLU A 140 -0.22 35.96 7.17
N GLN A 141 0.86 35.20 6.99
CA GLN A 141 2.14 35.44 7.67
C GLN A 141 2.73 36.81 7.34
N SER A 142 2.66 37.24 6.07
CA SER A 142 3.14 38.56 5.66
C SER A 142 2.33 39.71 6.26
N ASN A 143 1.02 39.55 6.35
CA ASN A 143 0.12 40.53 6.95
C ASN A 143 0.31 40.62 8.47
N ASP A 144 0.51 39.48 9.15
CA ASP A 144 0.79 39.44 10.59
C ASP A 144 2.14 40.09 10.89
N SER A 145 3.16 39.83 10.07
CA SER A 145 4.49 40.47 10.21
C SER A 145 4.41 41.99 10.02
N TYR A 146 3.72 42.46 8.97
CA TYR A 146 3.52 43.89 8.72
C TYR A 146 2.70 44.55 9.83
N THR A 147 1.63 43.91 10.29
CA THR A 147 0.78 44.42 11.38
C THR A 147 1.53 44.45 12.70
N SER A 148 2.37 43.45 12.99
CA SER A 148 3.25 43.43 14.16
C SER A 148 4.30 44.53 14.09
N MET A 149 4.92 44.77 12.93
CA MET A 149 5.86 45.88 12.72
C MET A 149 5.15 47.24 12.87
N LEU A 150 3.96 47.39 12.29
CA LEU A 150 3.15 48.61 12.38
C LEU A 150 2.73 48.89 13.83
N SER A 151 2.31 47.85 14.57
CA SER A 151 1.96 47.93 15.99
C SER A 151 3.17 48.29 16.85
N SER A 152 4.36 47.77 16.52
CA SER A 152 5.60 48.12 17.23
C SER A 152 6.06 49.56 16.93
N ALA A 153 5.81 50.07 15.72
CA ALA A 153 6.16 51.42 15.31
C ALA A 153 5.15 52.50 15.79
N LEU A 154 3.89 52.12 16.02
CA LEU A 154 2.79 53.01 16.44
C LEU A 154 2.36 52.78 17.88
N SER A 155 3.32 52.60 18.80
CA SER A 155 3.08 52.55 20.25
C SER A 155 2.56 53.89 20.82
N GLY A 156 1.39 54.36 20.34
CA GLY A 156 0.76 55.61 20.74
C GLY A 156 -0.45 56.11 19.93
N GLY A 157 -1.07 55.36 19.02
CA GLY A 157 -2.21 55.90 18.26
C GLY A 157 -3.28 54.88 17.83
N ASN A 158 -4.50 55.05 18.33
CA ASN A 158 -5.70 54.32 17.92
C ASN A 158 -5.92 54.42 16.40
N VAL A 159 -6.02 53.28 15.71
CA VAL A 159 -6.51 53.21 14.33
C VAL A 159 -7.81 52.43 14.31
N THR A 160 -8.90 53.18 14.13
CA THR A 160 -10.25 52.68 13.90
C THR A 160 -10.31 51.82 12.63
N SER A 161 -10.91 50.64 12.78
CA SER A 161 -11.19 49.68 11.73
C SER A 161 -12.13 50.29 10.69
N ALA A 162 -11.66 50.47 9.46
CA ALA A 162 -12.51 50.80 8.33
C ALA A 162 -13.27 49.54 7.90
N TYR A 163 -14.52 49.43 8.36
CA TYR A 163 -15.57 48.64 7.71
C TYR A 163 -16.16 49.48 6.59
N ASP A 164 -16.00 49.04 5.34
CA ASP A 164 -16.87 49.28 4.17
C ASP A 164 -16.15 48.65 2.96
N ASP A 165 -16.73 48.13 1.89
CA ASP A 165 -18.08 47.82 1.41
C ASP A 165 -17.80 46.87 0.21
N GLY A 166 -18.73 46.01 -0.17
CA GLY A 166 -18.53 45.18 -1.36
C GLY A 166 -19.46 44.00 -1.53
N MET A 167 -20.74 44.21 -1.25
CA MET A 167 -21.83 43.29 -1.57
C MET A 167 -22.04 43.23 -3.10
N SER A 168 -21.15 42.56 -3.86
CA SER A 168 -21.34 42.27 -5.30
C SER A 168 -20.31 41.30 -5.90
N LYS A 169 -19.84 40.32 -5.15
CA LYS A 169 -18.72 39.48 -5.59
C LYS A 169 -19.27 38.14 -6.10
N SER A 170 -19.65 38.12 -7.38
CA SER A 170 -20.07 36.93 -8.13
C SER A 170 -19.09 35.77 -7.91
N ILE A 171 -19.55 34.61 -7.42
CA ILE A 171 -18.75 33.36 -7.27
C ILE A 171 -17.27 33.68 -6.95
N VAL A 172 -17.04 34.43 -5.87
CA VAL A 172 -15.66 34.70 -5.42
C VAL A 172 -14.98 33.37 -5.26
N ASP A 173 -13.76 33.25 -5.77
CA ASP A 173 -12.93 32.09 -5.54
C ASP A 173 -12.77 31.88 -4.02
N GLN A 174 -13.61 31.02 -3.45
CA GLN A 174 -13.61 30.73 -2.01
C GLN A 174 -12.37 29.95 -1.59
N LEU A 175 -11.48 29.59 -2.54
CA LEU A 175 -10.18 29.03 -2.22
C LEU A 175 -9.35 29.98 -1.34
N GLU A 176 -9.51 31.30 -1.46
CA GLU A 176 -8.81 32.29 -0.60
C GLU A 176 -9.17 32.15 0.89
N ASN A 177 -10.33 31.54 1.19
CA ASN A 177 -10.79 31.32 2.56
C ASN A 177 -10.32 30.00 3.16
N ILE A 178 -9.58 29.17 2.41
CA ILE A 178 -8.99 27.92 2.89
C ILE A 178 -7.58 28.20 3.41
N VAL A 179 -7.34 27.92 4.69
CA VAL A 179 -6.11 28.32 5.40
C VAL A 179 -5.22 27.13 5.77
N ASP A 180 -5.77 25.91 5.75
CA ASP A 180 -5.03 24.70 6.08
C ASP A 180 -5.60 23.46 5.37
N MET A 181 -4.76 22.45 5.18
CA MET A 181 -5.11 21.09 4.81
C MET A 181 -4.48 20.12 5.83
N ARG A 182 -5.25 19.14 6.29
CA ARG A 182 -4.78 18.12 7.24
C ARG A 182 -5.05 16.72 6.71
N GLU A 183 -4.14 15.81 7.06
CA GLU A 183 -4.21 14.38 6.77
C GLU A 183 -4.42 14.05 5.28
N TYR A 184 -3.84 14.87 4.38
CA TYR A 184 -3.98 14.77 2.92
C TYR A 184 -2.92 13.88 2.25
N ASP A 185 -2.02 13.33 3.04
CA ASP A 185 -0.85 12.53 2.67
C ASP A 185 -0.83 11.15 3.36
N VAL A 186 -1.86 10.84 4.15
CA VAL A 186 -2.04 9.52 4.75
C VAL A 186 -2.29 8.49 3.64
N PRO A 187 -1.45 7.44 3.50
CA PRO A 187 -1.67 6.39 2.51
C PRO A 187 -3.04 5.74 2.69
N TYR A 188 -3.70 5.40 1.59
CA TYR A 188 -5.09 4.97 1.61
C TYR A 188 -5.33 3.69 2.43
N HIS A 189 -4.50 2.66 2.30
CA HIS A 189 -4.63 1.45 3.12
C HIS A 189 -4.36 1.71 4.61
N VAL A 190 -3.40 2.59 4.94
CA VAL A 190 -3.11 3.00 6.32
C VAL A 190 -4.32 3.70 6.93
N ARG A 191 -5.00 4.56 6.16
CA ARG A 191 -6.24 5.21 6.59
C ARG A 191 -7.29 4.19 7.03
N LEU A 192 -7.58 3.18 6.20
CA LEU A 192 -8.58 2.16 6.55
C LEU A 192 -8.16 1.38 7.79
N SER A 193 -6.88 0.98 7.89
CA SER A 193 -6.38 0.26 9.06
C SER A 193 -6.57 1.04 10.35
N ILE A 194 -6.31 2.35 10.35
CA ILE A 194 -6.49 3.22 11.51
C ILE A 194 -7.98 3.39 11.83
N ASP A 195 -8.77 3.81 10.84
CA ASP A 195 -10.18 4.19 11.05
C ASP A 195 -11.05 2.98 11.44
N LEU A 196 -10.79 1.82 10.84
CA LEU A 196 -11.56 0.60 11.06
C LEU A 196 -10.89 -0.36 12.06
N LYS A 197 -9.69 -0.05 12.53
CA LYS A 197 -8.89 -0.85 13.45
C LYS A 197 -8.60 -2.28 12.93
N ILE A 198 -8.44 -2.41 11.61
CA ILE A 198 -8.10 -3.67 10.94
C ILE A 198 -6.59 -3.74 10.72
N HIS A 199 -5.95 -4.75 11.30
CA HIS A 199 -4.50 -4.93 11.31
C HIS A 199 -4.16 -6.36 10.90
N VAL A 200 -3.11 -6.51 10.10
CA VAL A 200 -2.54 -7.83 9.78
C VAL A 200 -2.14 -8.59 11.05
N ALA A 201 -1.94 -9.89 10.90
CA ALA A 201 -1.56 -10.81 11.97
C ALA A 201 -2.62 -11.01 13.08
N HIS A 202 -3.90 -10.87 12.74
CA HIS A 202 -5.02 -11.13 13.64
C HIS A 202 -6.11 -11.95 12.96
N TRP A 203 -6.90 -12.67 13.75
CA TRP A 203 -8.08 -13.36 13.29
C TRP A 203 -9.28 -12.43 13.15
N TYR A 204 -10.06 -12.66 12.11
CA TYR A 204 -11.30 -11.93 11.83
C TYR A 204 -12.40 -12.88 11.36
N ASN A 205 -13.63 -12.60 11.77
CA ASN A 205 -14.81 -13.08 11.08
C ASN A 205 -15.14 -12.08 9.97
N VAL A 206 -15.21 -12.59 8.74
CA VAL A 206 -15.56 -11.83 7.54
C VAL A 206 -16.95 -12.28 7.09
N ARG A 207 -17.92 -11.37 7.18
CA ARG A 207 -19.29 -11.61 6.72
C ARG A 207 -19.54 -10.85 5.44
N TYR A 208 -19.81 -11.58 4.36
CA TYR A 208 -20.19 -11.04 3.07
C TYR A 208 -21.69 -11.26 2.85
N ARG A 209 -22.43 -10.21 2.47
CA ARG A 209 -23.90 -10.27 2.28
C ARG A 209 -24.31 -10.01 0.82
N GLY A 210 -23.42 -10.28 -0.12
CA GLY A 210 -23.57 -9.90 -1.53
C GLY A 210 -23.07 -8.48 -1.81
N SER A 211 -23.19 -8.04 -3.06
CA SER A 211 -22.63 -6.76 -3.54
C SER A 211 -23.34 -5.51 -3.00
N ALA A 212 -24.54 -5.68 -2.41
CA ALA A 212 -25.35 -4.57 -1.94
C ALA A 212 -24.84 -3.91 -0.66
N PHE A 213 -24.04 -4.63 0.12
CA PHE A 213 -23.48 -4.12 1.38
C PHE A 213 -21.97 -4.36 1.42
N PRO A 214 -21.19 -3.42 1.97
CA PRO A 214 -19.78 -3.66 2.22
C PRO A 214 -19.61 -4.86 3.17
N PRO A 215 -18.54 -5.66 3.02
CA PRO A 215 -18.28 -6.77 3.92
C PRO A 215 -18.04 -6.27 5.35
N GLU A 216 -18.48 -7.05 6.32
CA GLU A 216 -18.19 -6.82 7.75
C GLU A 216 -16.94 -7.61 8.13
N ILE A 217 -15.94 -6.96 8.71
CA ILE A 217 -14.70 -7.58 9.17
C ILE A 217 -14.57 -7.31 10.67
N VAL A 218 -14.76 -8.35 11.49
CA VAL A 218 -14.83 -8.24 12.97
C VAL A 218 -13.71 -9.04 13.59
N ARG A 219 -12.86 -8.39 14.40
CA ARG A 219 -11.71 -9.03 15.05
C ARG A 219 -12.16 -10.11 16.04
N ARG A 220 -11.46 -11.24 16.03
CA ARG A 220 -11.60 -12.36 16.98
C ARG A 220 -10.41 -12.34 17.93
N GLU A 221 -10.60 -11.76 19.11
CA GLU A 221 -9.56 -11.68 20.16
C GLU A 221 -9.40 -12.99 20.94
N ASP A 222 -10.38 -13.89 20.83
CA ASP A 222 -10.38 -15.21 21.44
C ASP A 222 -9.47 -16.23 20.71
N LEU A 223 -9.12 -15.95 19.45
CA LEU A 223 -8.19 -16.77 18.66
C LEU A 223 -6.78 -16.18 18.71
N VAL A 224 -5.86 -16.90 19.34
CA VAL A 224 -4.47 -16.45 19.57
C VAL A 224 -3.47 -17.22 18.71
N GLU A 225 -3.70 -18.52 18.52
CA GLU A 225 -2.82 -19.37 17.72
C GLU A 225 -2.87 -18.95 16.25
N ARG A 226 -1.71 -18.74 15.64
CA ARG A 226 -1.59 -18.31 14.25
C ARG A 226 -1.56 -19.53 13.33
N PRO A 227 -2.10 -19.45 12.11
CA PRO A 227 -1.85 -20.48 11.11
C PRO A 227 -0.37 -20.42 10.68
N ASP A 228 0.11 -21.52 10.12
CA ASP A 228 1.45 -21.59 9.52
C ASP A 228 1.37 -21.19 8.04
N PRO A 229 1.82 -19.98 7.66
CA PRO A 229 1.92 -19.61 6.26
C PRO A 229 3.03 -20.42 5.59
N VAL A 230 2.86 -20.74 4.31
CA VAL A 230 3.93 -21.36 3.53
C VAL A 230 5.04 -20.34 3.30
N VAL A 231 6.22 -20.60 3.82
CA VAL A 231 7.39 -19.70 3.71
C VAL A 231 8.41 -20.31 2.76
N LEU A 232 8.75 -19.55 1.72
CA LEU A 232 9.81 -19.88 0.79
C LEU A 232 10.96 -18.89 0.96
N ALA A 233 12.15 -19.38 1.31
CA ALA A 233 13.39 -18.59 1.26
C ALA A 233 14.23 -19.02 0.06
N PHE A 234 14.71 -18.10 -0.77
CA PHE A 234 15.57 -18.43 -1.91
C PHE A 234 16.76 -17.50 -2.06
N ASP A 235 17.78 -18.02 -2.74
CA ASP A 235 19.02 -17.33 -3.10
C ASP A 235 19.51 -17.88 -4.45
N ILE A 236 20.07 -17.00 -5.28
CA ILE A 236 20.59 -17.38 -6.60
C ILE A 236 22.11 -17.31 -6.66
N GLU A 237 22.67 -18.23 -7.43
CA GLU A 237 24.08 -18.17 -7.83
C GLU A 237 24.17 -17.91 -9.33
N THR A 238 25.02 -16.96 -9.71
CA THR A 238 25.17 -16.51 -11.10
C THR A 238 26.60 -16.63 -11.57
N THR A 239 26.79 -16.73 -12.89
CA THR A 239 28.11 -16.47 -13.46
C THR A 239 28.51 -15.02 -13.23
N LYS A 240 29.80 -14.75 -13.34
CA LYS A 240 30.33 -13.39 -13.38
C LYS A 240 31.67 -13.35 -14.07
N LEU A 241 31.98 -12.22 -14.70
CA LEU A 241 33.32 -11.97 -15.19
C LEU A 241 34.33 -11.80 -14.03
N PRO A 242 35.61 -12.18 -14.23
CA PRO A 242 36.65 -11.97 -13.24
C PRO A 242 36.75 -10.49 -12.82
N LEU A 243 36.81 -10.26 -11.50
CA LEU A 243 36.93 -8.92 -10.89
C LEU A 243 35.79 -7.94 -11.20
N LYS A 244 34.65 -8.42 -11.70
CA LYS A 244 33.44 -7.61 -11.90
C LYS A 244 32.27 -8.13 -11.06
N PHE A 245 31.25 -7.28 -10.90
CA PHE A 245 29.94 -7.70 -10.42
C PHE A 245 29.19 -8.46 -11.52
N PRO A 246 28.27 -9.37 -11.15
CA PRO A 246 27.38 -10.02 -12.12
C PRO A 246 26.54 -9.00 -12.89
N ASP A 247 26.32 -9.25 -14.18
CA ASP A 247 25.49 -8.42 -15.06
C ASP A 247 24.42 -9.30 -15.73
N ALA A 248 23.15 -9.08 -15.38
CA ALA A 248 22.04 -9.92 -15.85
C ALA A 248 21.82 -9.89 -17.38
N GLU A 249 22.36 -8.89 -18.09
CA GLU A 249 22.29 -8.86 -19.56
C GLU A 249 23.24 -9.87 -20.21
N THR A 250 24.35 -10.24 -19.54
CA THR A 250 25.40 -11.09 -20.12
C THR A 250 25.66 -12.37 -19.35
N ASP A 251 25.54 -12.33 -18.04
CA ASP A 251 25.74 -13.47 -17.14
C ASP A 251 24.46 -14.30 -17.03
N GLN A 252 24.62 -15.56 -16.62
CA GLN A 252 23.55 -16.55 -16.51
C GLN A 252 23.36 -16.98 -15.05
N ILE A 253 22.15 -17.42 -14.71
CA ILE A 253 21.88 -18.11 -13.46
C ILE A 253 22.42 -19.54 -13.57
N MET A 254 23.29 -19.92 -12.64
CA MET A 254 23.85 -21.26 -12.57
C MET A 254 23.08 -22.16 -11.60
N MET A 255 22.55 -21.60 -10.51
CA MET A 255 21.77 -22.34 -9.52
C MET A 255 20.72 -21.43 -8.85
N ILE A 256 19.58 -22.03 -8.47
CA ILE A 256 18.63 -21.41 -7.53
C ILE A 256 18.46 -22.38 -6.37
N SER A 257 18.87 -21.96 -5.19
CA SER A 257 18.66 -22.71 -3.96
C SER A 257 17.49 -22.11 -3.19
N TYR A 258 16.64 -22.95 -2.63
CA TYR A 258 15.51 -22.47 -1.84
C TYR A 258 15.06 -23.50 -0.82
N MET A 259 14.40 -23.01 0.23
CA MET A 259 13.75 -23.84 1.25
C MET A 259 12.28 -23.49 1.34
N ILE A 260 11.43 -24.50 1.46
CA ILE A 260 9.99 -24.36 1.70
C ILE A 260 9.67 -25.13 2.98
N ASP A 261 9.27 -24.40 4.02
CA ASP A 261 8.86 -24.96 5.32
C ASP A 261 9.82 -26.05 5.87
N GLY A 262 11.13 -25.86 5.68
CA GLY A 262 12.20 -26.76 6.15
C GLY A 262 12.73 -27.76 5.12
N GLN A 263 12.02 -27.99 4.02
CA GLN A 263 12.52 -28.82 2.91
C GLN A 263 13.38 -27.98 1.96
N GLY A 264 14.62 -28.40 1.73
CA GLY A 264 15.54 -27.77 0.78
C GLY A 264 15.34 -28.27 -0.65
N PHE A 265 15.57 -27.38 -1.60
CA PHE A 265 15.57 -27.64 -3.02
C PHE A 265 16.71 -26.89 -3.70
N LEU A 266 17.28 -27.51 -4.74
CA LEU A 266 18.32 -26.90 -5.57
C LEU A 266 17.97 -27.15 -7.03
N ILE A 267 17.84 -26.10 -7.84
CA ILE A 267 17.73 -26.22 -9.29
C ILE A 267 19.09 -25.83 -9.88
N THR A 268 19.63 -26.64 -10.79
CA THR A 268 20.94 -26.42 -11.41
C THR A 268 20.81 -26.27 -12.92
N ASN A 269 21.61 -25.38 -13.51
CA ASN A 269 21.75 -25.22 -14.96
C ASN A 269 22.93 -26.06 -15.47
N ARG A 270 22.63 -27.11 -16.23
CA ARG A 270 23.63 -28.06 -16.77
C ARG A 270 24.47 -27.52 -17.94
N GLU A 271 24.18 -26.34 -18.48
CA GLU A 271 25.09 -25.65 -19.40
C GLU A 271 26.36 -25.15 -18.70
N ILE A 272 26.28 -24.88 -17.39
CA ILE A 272 27.35 -24.29 -16.59
C ILE A 272 27.91 -25.29 -15.59
N VAL A 273 27.03 -25.92 -14.81
CA VAL A 273 27.43 -26.99 -13.91
C VAL A 273 27.90 -28.16 -14.77
N SER A 274 29.02 -28.81 -14.45
CA SER A 274 29.60 -29.84 -15.34
C SER A 274 29.02 -31.24 -15.11
N GLU A 275 28.54 -31.54 -13.89
CA GLU A 275 27.99 -32.85 -13.50
C GLU A 275 26.63 -32.72 -12.80
N ASN A 276 25.81 -33.77 -12.89
CA ASN A 276 24.55 -33.82 -12.13
C ASN A 276 24.88 -33.84 -10.64
N ILE A 277 24.17 -33.03 -9.86
CA ILE A 277 24.25 -33.06 -8.41
C ILE A 277 23.17 -34.02 -7.90
N GLU A 278 23.55 -34.96 -7.04
CA GLU A 278 22.62 -35.87 -6.36
C GLU A 278 21.98 -35.18 -5.14
N ASP A 279 20.83 -35.68 -4.69
CA ASP A 279 20.21 -35.26 -3.44
C ASP A 279 21.20 -35.38 -2.27
N PHE A 280 21.21 -34.38 -1.40
CA PHE A 280 22.17 -34.29 -0.30
C PHE A 280 21.54 -33.67 0.94
N GLU A 281 22.29 -33.67 2.04
CA GLU A 281 21.87 -33.02 3.28
C GLU A 281 22.92 -32.00 3.72
N PHE A 282 22.48 -30.79 4.04
CA PHE A 282 23.28 -29.74 4.65
C PHE A 282 22.60 -29.25 5.93
N THR A 283 22.93 -29.91 7.04
CA THR A 283 22.41 -29.60 8.38
C THR A 283 23.54 -28.97 9.22
N PRO A 284 23.74 -27.63 9.18
CA PRO A 284 24.84 -26.97 9.88
C PRO A 284 24.70 -27.04 11.41
N LYS A 285 23.47 -27.18 11.92
CA LYS A 285 23.15 -27.45 13.32
C LYS A 285 21.91 -28.34 13.42
N PRO A 286 21.71 -29.09 14.52
CA PRO A 286 20.53 -29.94 14.69
C PRO A 286 19.20 -29.19 14.57
N GLU A 287 19.14 -27.93 14.99
CA GLU A 287 17.95 -27.07 14.85
C GLU A 287 17.72 -26.53 13.42
N TYR A 288 18.65 -26.75 12.50
CA TYR A 288 18.62 -26.28 11.10
C TYR A 288 18.80 -27.46 10.15
N GLU A 289 17.84 -28.38 10.17
CA GLU A 289 17.78 -29.50 9.22
C GLU A 289 17.66 -28.96 7.79
N GLY A 290 18.42 -29.55 6.87
CA GLY A 290 18.44 -29.13 5.47
C GLY A 290 18.61 -30.28 4.50
N PRO A 291 17.62 -31.20 4.37
CA PRO A 291 17.60 -32.15 3.28
C PRO A 291 17.31 -31.41 1.96
N PHE A 292 18.10 -31.67 0.92
CA PHE A 292 17.96 -31.05 -0.40
C PHE A 292 17.58 -32.07 -1.47
N THR A 293 16.46 -31.79 -2.16
CA THR A 293 16.11 -32.43 -3.42
C THR A 293 16.61 -31.60 -4.59
N VAL A 294 17.28 -32.24 -5.54
CA VAL A 294 17.99 -31.56 -6.63
C VAL A 294 17.29 -31.76 -7.97
N PHE A 295 17.04 -30.66 -8.67
CA PHE A 295 16.54 -30.64 -10.04
C PHE A 295 17.65 -30.21 -10.99
N ASN A 296 18.16 -31.16 -11.77
CA ASN A 296 19.20 -30.91 -12.77
C ASN A 296 18.55 -30.56 -14.11
N GLU A 297 18.37 -29.27 -14.41
CA GLU A 297 17.71 -28.80 -15.63
C GLU A 297 18.73 -28.59 -16.77
N ALA A 298 18.32 -28.88 -18.00
CA ALA A 298 19.24 -28.95 -19.14
C ALA A 298 19.92 -27.61 -19.46
N ASP A 299 19.22 -26.50 -19.25
CA ASP A 299 19.65 -25.14 -19.57
C ASP A 299 19.05 -24.10 -18.59
N GLU A 300 19.42 -22.82 -18.76
CA GLU A 300 18.93 -21.72 -17.93
C GLU A 300 17.40 -21.54 -18.05
N ALA A 301 16.84 -21.76 -19.24
CA ALA A 301 15.40 -21.62 -19.48
C ALA A 301 14.60 -22.67 -18.70
N GLY A 302 15.05 -23.93 -18.73
CA GLY A 302 14.49 -25.03 -17.94
C GLY A 302 14.59 -24.78 -16.44
N LEU A 303 15.72 -24.23 -15.97
CA LEU A 303 15.91 -23.83 -14.57
C LEU A 303 14.87 -22.78 -14.14
N ILE A 304 14.69 -21.70 -14.92
CA ILE A 304 13.75 -20.62 -14.59
C ILE A 304 12.29 -21.13 -14.66
N GLN A 305 11.96 -21.95 -15.66
CA GLN A 305 10.63 -22.54 -15.76
C GLN A 305 10.33 -23.46 -14.58
N ARG A 306 11.26 -24.35 -14.20
CA ARG A 306 11.14 -25.21 -13.01
C ARG A 306 10.89 -24.41 -11.75
N TRP A 307 11.63 -23.32 -11.58
CA TRP A 307 11.46 -22.40 -10.46
C TRP A 307 10.03 -21.83 -10.42
N PHE A 308 9.54 -21.28 -11.54
CA PHE A 308 8.18 -20.73 -11.61
C PHE A 308 7.10 -21.80 -11.42
N ASP A 309 7.27 -22.99 -11.98
CA ASP A 309 6.34 -24.10 -11.83
C ASP A 309 6.21 -24.51 -10.35
N HIS A 310 7.34 -24.63 -9.65
CA HIS A 310 7.34 -25.05 -8.25
C HIS A 310 6.77 -23.97 -7.32
N VAL A 311 6.99 -22.69 -7.63
CA VAL A 311 6.31 -21.57 -6.96
C VAL A 311 4.79 -21.64 -7.15
N GLN A 312 4.32 -21.97 -8.36
CA GLN A 312 2.88 -22.09 -8.64
C GLN A 312 2.25 -23.32 -7.97
N GLU A 313 3.01 -24.41 -7.84
CA GLU A 313 2.58 -25.63 -7.17
C GLU A 313 2.44 -25.42 -5.65
N THR A 314 3.47 -24.84 -5.04
CA THR A 314 3.56 -24.68 -3.56
C THR A 314 2.81 -23.46 -3.05
N LYS A 315 2.57 -22.47 -3.92
CA LYS A 315 1.84 -21.23 -3.63
C LYS A 315 2.32 -20.56 -2.34
N PRO A 316 3.60 -20.16 -2.21
CA PRO A 316 4.11 -19.58 -0.98
C PRO A 316 3.36 -18.30 -0.61
N ASN A 317 3.17 -18.09 0.69
CA ASN A 317 2.58 -16.87 1.23
C ASN A 317 3.64 -15.80 1.47
N ILE A 318 4.86 -16.23 1.81
CA ILE A 318 5.99 -15.36 2.14
C ILE A 318 7.19 -15.82 1.34
N PHE A 319 7.83 -14.88 0.64
CA PHE A 319 9.11 -15.04 -0.02
C PHE A 319 10.17 -14.32 0.80
N VAL A 320 11.24 -15.01 1.14
CA VAL A 320 12.35 -14.48 1.91
C VAL A 320 13.60 -14.49 1.04
N THR A 321 14.33 -13.38 1.06
CA THR A 321 15.63 -13.24 0.38
C THR A 321 16.59 -12.47 1.28
N TYR A 322 17.86 -12.40 0.89
CA TYR A 322 18.83 -11.50 1.51
C TYR A 322 19.41 -10.57 0.43
N ASN A 323 19.03 -9.29 0.45
CA ASN A 323 19.32 -8.32 -0.61
C ASN A 323 18.59 -8.60 -1.94
N GLY A 324 17.51 -9.39 -1.92
CA GLY A 324 16.86 -9.84 -3.15
C GLY A 324 16.20 -8.72 -3.95
N ASP A 325 15.80 -7.61 -3.33
CA ASP A 325 15.25 -6.45 -4.07
C ASP A 325 16.27 -5.83 -5.03
N PHE A 326 17.57 -5.95 -4.73
CA PHE A 326 18.65 -5.31 -5.48
C PHE A 326 19.56 -6.26 -6.24
N PHE A 327 19.39 -7.57 -6.08
CA PHE A 327 20.17 -8.58 -6.79
C PHE A 327 19.28 -9.69 -7.35
N ASP A 328 18.76 -10.58 -6.50
CA ASP A 328 18.11 -11.83 -6.89
C ASP A 328 16.92 -11.62 -7.83
N TRP A 329 15.92 -10.85 -7.39
CA TRP A 329 14.71 -10.62 -8.18
C TRP A 329 14.99 -9.91 -9.52
N PRO A 330 15.75 -8.80 -9.57
CA PRO A 330 16.06 -8.17 -10.85
C PRO A 330 16.85 -9.08 -11.78
N PHE A 331 17.75 -9.92 -11.25
CA PHE A 331 18.49 -10.87 -12.08
C PHE A 331 17.55 -11.92 -12.66
N VAL A 332 16.70 -12.55 -11.84
CA VAL A 332 15.69 -13.53 -12.30
C VAL A 332 14.73 -12.91 -13.32
N GLU A 333 14.25 -11.69 -13.11
CA GLU A 333 13.36 -11.00 -14.05
C GLU A 333 14.01 -10.79 -15.42
N THR A 334 15.25 -10.26 -15.45
CA THR A 334 15.97 -10.00 -16.69
C THR A 334 16.32 -11.28 -17.44
N ARG A 335 16.75 -12.34 -16.73
CA ARG A 335 17.05 -13.64 -17.35
C ARG A 335 15.80 -14.34 -17.85
N ALA A 336 14.68 -14.27 -17.11
CA ALA A 336 13.40 -14.79 -17.58
C ALA A 336 12.97 -14.10 -18.89
N ALA A 337 13.11 -12.77 -18.96
CA ALA A 337 12.77 -12.01 -20.15
C ALA A 337 13.63 -12.38 -21.38
N HIS A 338 14.93 -12.66 -21.19
CA HIS A 338 15.81 -13.15 -22.26
C HIS A 338 15.32 -14.46 -22.89
N HIS A 339 14.68 -15.33 -22.09
CA HIS A 339 14.10 -16.60 -22.53
C HIS A 339 12.62 -16.49 -22.94
N GLY A 340 12.08 -15.27 -23.05
CA GLY A 340 10.69 -15.03 -23.44
C GLY A 340 9.65 -15.33 -22.36
N LEU A 341 10.10 -15.52 -21.11
CA LEU A 341 9.24 -15.72 -19.94
C LEU A 341 8.93 -14.38 -19.27
N SER A 342 7.74 -14.26 -18.69
CA SER A 342 7.32 -13.06 -17.96
C SER A 342 7.11 -13.39 -16.49
N MET A 343 8.06 -13.00 -15.63
CA MET A 343 7.99 -13.26 -14.19
C MET A 343 6.67 -12.77 -13.56
N HIS A 344 6.20 -11.59 -13.97
CA HIS A 344 4.91 -11.08 -13.51
C HIS A 344 3.72 -11.97 -13.93
N ARG A 345 3.72 -12.51 -15.15
CA ARG A 345 2.64 -13.41 -15.60
C ARG A 345 2.72 -14.79 -14.97
N GLU A 346 3.93 -15.27 -14.68
CA GLU A 346 4.13 -16.61 -14.10
C GLU A 346 3.81 -16.62 -12.61
N ILE A 347 4.40 -15.69 -11.85
CA ILE A 347 4.35 -15.71 -10.37
C ILE A 347 3.94 -14.38 -9.74
N GLY A 348 3.51 -13.39 -10.51
CA GLY A 348 2.89 -12.14 -10.00
C GLY A 348 3.85 -11.08 -9.46
N PHE A 349 5.14 -11.40 -9.30
CA PHE A 349 6.14 -10.44 -8.83
C PHE A 349 6.48 -9.40 -9.91
N GLN A 350 6.61 -8.15 -9.49
CA GLN A 350 7.05 -7.04 -10.32
C GLN A 350 7.68 -5.93 -9.46
N LYS A 351 8.45 -5.07 -10.11
CA LYS A 351 9.06 -3.90 -9.49
C LYS A 351 8.03 -2.80 -9.19
N ASP A 352 8.06 -2.24 -7.99
CA ASP A 352 7.24 -1.10 -7.58
C ASP A 352 7.90 0.25 -7.93
N SER A 353 7.27 1.37 -7.54
CA SER A 353 7.81 2.71 -7.79
C SER A 353 9.11 3.03 -7.05
N GLN A 354 9.47 2.25 -6.03
CA GLN A 354 10.71 2.40 -5.25
C GLN A 354 11.83 1.47 -5.76
N GLY A 355 11.55 0.65 -6.76
CA GLY A 355 12.50 -0.30 -7.31
C GLY A 355 12.53 -1.65 -6.60
N GLU A 356 11.61 -1.91 -5.67
CA GLU A 356 11.53 -3.16 -4.90
C GLU A 356 10.54 -4.13 -5.55
N TYR A 357 10.77 -5.44 -5.40
CA TYR A 357 9.92 -6.48 -5.96
C TYR A 357 8.80 -6.82 -4.98
N LYS A 358 7.56 -6.68 -5.46
CA LYS A 358 6.34 -6.92 -4.69
C LYS A 358 5.36 -7.78 -5.51
N SER A 359 4.45 -8.43 -4.81
CA SER A 359 3.28 -9.09 -5.39
C SER A 359 2.06 -8.85 -4.50
N SER A 360 0.85 -9.07 -5.02
CA SER A 360 -0.38 -8.93 -4.23
C SER A 360 -0.63 -10.15 -3.36
N GLN A 361 -0.41 -11.34 -3.92
CA GLN A 361 -0.76 -12.62 -3.34
C GLN A 361 0.28 -13.18 -2.36
N ALA A 362 1.52 -12.70 -2.40
CA ALA A 362 2.59 -13.11 -1.51
C ALA A 362 3.43 -11.92 -1.02
N ILE A 363 3.95 -12.03 0.21
CA ILE A 363 4.76 -11.00 0.85
C ILE A 363 6.22 -11.24 0.51
N HIS A 364 6.92 -10.21 0.04
CA HIS A 364 8.38 -10.24 -0.04
C HIS A 364 8.99 -9.70 1.26
N MET A 365 9.81 -10.52 1.92
CA MET A 365 10.60 -10.17 3.10
C MET A 365 12.10 -10.22 2.75
N ASP A 366 12.66 -9.09 2.32
CA ASP A 366 14.11 -8.94 2.18
C ASP A 366 14.73 -8.75 3.57
N CYS A 367 15.42 -9.78 4.07
CA CYS A 367 16.05 -9.78 5.39
C CYS A 367 17.10 -8.68 5.56
N LEU A 368 17.74 -8.21 4.48
CA LEU A 368 18.71 -7.13 4.58
C LEU A 368 18.07 -5.82 5.05
N ARG A 369 16.77 -5.61 4.76
CA ARG A 369 16.02 -4.43 5.24
C ARG A 369 15.83 -4.43 6.75
N TRP A 370 15.84 -5.60 7.40
CA TRP A 370 15.79 -5.74 8.86
C TRP A 370 17.18 -5.61 9.52
N VAL A 371 18.23 -6.07 8.84
CA VAL A 371 19.61 -6.01 9.35
C VAL A 371 20.16 -4.58 9.38
N LYS A 372 19.79 -3.74 8.41
CA LYS A 372 20.18 -2.33 8.30
C LYS A 372 19.44 -1.45 9.31
#